data_AF-A0A0M4G081-F1
#
_entry.id   AF-A0A0M4G081-F1
#
_cell.length_a   1.000
_cell.length_b   1.000
_cell.length_c   1.000
_cell.angle_alpha   90.00
_cell.angle_beta   90.00
_cell.angle_gamma   90.00
#
_symmetry.space_group_name_H-M   'P 1'
#
loop_
_entity.id
_entity.type
_entity.pdbx_description
1 polymer ?
#
loop_
_entity_poly.entity_id
_entity_poly.type
_entity_poly.pdbx_seq_one_letter_code
_entity_poly.pdbx_strand_id
1 'polypeptide(L)'
;MVSVLVDADGCPVVDLTIDIARKFDLKVTLLCDTAHYMQREGAETIMVSKGADAVDFVLVNKVNKGDIVVTQDYGLAAMVLAKQGFAIDQNGRWYTPENIDQLLNSRHISKKIRQAGGRLKGPKKRQKEDNEKFEASFNRLCAHVLNK
;
A
#
# COMPACT_ATOMS: atom_id res chain seq x y z
N MET A 1 -19.37 0.37 2.53
CA MET A 1 -18.91 -0.61 1.52
C MET A 1 -17.39 -0.54 1.56
N VAL A 2 -16.72 -1.68 1.69
CA VAL A 2 -15.25 -1.75 1.74
C VAL A 2 -14.69 -1.43 0.34
N SER A 3 -13.61 -0.66 0.29
CA SER A 3 -12.89 -0.31 -0.92
C SER A 3 -11.38 -0.58 -0.77
N VAL A 4 -10.70 -0.68 -1.91
CA VAL A 4 -9.25 -0.84 -2.00
C VAL A 4 -8.66 0.45 -2.56
N LEU A 5 -7.75 1.07 -1.80
CA LEU A 5 -6.96 2.21 -2.26
C LEU A 5 -5.53 1.75 -2.50
N VAL A 6 -4.94 2.17 -3.61
CA VAL A 6 -3.57 1.80 -3.97
C VAL A 6 -2.74 3.07 -4.08
N ASP A 7 -1.71 3.17 -3.25
CA ASP A 7 -0.58 4.06 -3.48
C ASP A 7 0.16 3.51 -4.70
N ALA A 8 -0.10 4.10 -5.86
CA ALA A 8 0.23 3.52 -7.15
C ALA A 8 1.63 3.92 -7.64
N ASP A 9 2.28 4.87 -6.97
CA ASP A 9 3.60 5.36 -7.34
C ASP A 9 4.66 4.24 -7.15
N GLY A 10 5.08 3.66 -8.28
CA GLY A 10 6.05 2.57 -8.29
C GLY A 10 5.54 1.24 -7.70
N CYS A 11 4.21 1.08 -7.55
CA CYS A 11 3.62 -0.14 -7.01
C CYS A 11 3.65 -1.29 -8.05
N PRO A 12 4.37 -2.40 -7.79
CA PRO A 12 4.56 -3.47 -8.78
C PRO A 12 3.39 -4.46 -8.82
N VAL A 13 2.35 -4.27 -8.02
CA VAL A 13 1.24 -5.22 -7.83
C VAL A 13 -0.13 -4.61 -8.14
N VAL A 14 -0.19 -3.48 -8.84
CA VAL A 14 -1.45 -2.80 -9.21
C VAL A 14 -2.40 -3.75 -9.93
N ASP A 15 -1.93 -4.42 -10.99
CA ASP A 15 -2.79 -5.29 -11.81
C ASP A 15 -3.29 -6.51 -11.00
N LEU A 16 -2.40 -7.12 -10.19
CA LEU A 16 -2.77 -8.21 -9.28
C LEU A 16 -3.80 -7.78 -8.24
N THR A 17 -3.66 -6.55 -7.71
CA THR A 17 -4.61 -5.97 -6.76
C THR A 17 -5.99 -5.86 -7.40
N ILE A 18 -6.07 -5.33 -8.63
CA ILE A 18 -7.32 -5.19 -9.38
C ILE A 18 -7.96 -6.55 -9.65
N ASP A 19 -7.19 -7.51 -10.15
CA ASP A 19 -7.70 -8.83 -10.49
C ASP A 19 -8.23 -9.60 -9.28
N ILE A 20 -7.59 -9.45 -8.11
CA ILE A 20 -8.07 -10.07 -6.87
C ILE A 20 -9.28 -9.31 -6.33
N ALA A 21 -9.23 -7.98 -6.24
CA ALA A 21 -10.34 -7.18 -5.72
C ALA A 21 -11.63 -7.40 -6.51
N ARG A 22 -11.54 -7.58 -7.83
CA ARG A 22 -12.66 -7.94 -8.71
C ARG A 22 -13.38 -9.22 -8.27
N LYS A 23 -12.67 -10.23 -7.75
CA LYS A 23 -13.26 -11.50 -7.26
C LYS A 23 -14.11 -11.31 -6.01
N PHE A 24 -13.89 -10.22 -5.28
CA PHE A 24 -14.60 -9.86 -4.06
C PHE A 24 -15.59 -8.70 -4.25
N ASP A 25 -15.81 -8.26 -5.50
CA ASP A 25 -16.62 -7.09 -5.86
C ASP A 25 -16.20 -5.80 -5.12
N LEU A 26 -14.90 -5.68 -4.83
CA LEU A 26 -14.31 -4.52 -4.18
C LEU A 26 -13.87 -3.49 -5.22
N LYS A 27 -14.30 -2.24 -5.04
CA LYS A 27 -13.85 -1.12 -5.88
C LYS A 27 -12.38 -0.81 -5.60
N VAL A 28 -11.62 -0.57 -6.67
CA VAL A 28 -10.22 -0.18 -6.60
C VAL A 28 -10.05 1.27 -7.05
N THR A 29 -9.35 2.05 -6.23
CA THR A 29 -8.95 3.42 -6.55
C THR A 29 -7.42 3.53 -6.52
N LEU A 30 -6.82 3.90 -7.64
CA LEU A 30 -5.40 4.18 -7.76
C LEU A 30 -5.16 5.65 -7.46
N LEU A 31 -4.21 5.94 -6.57
CA LEU A 31 -3.76 7.30 -6.29
C LEU A 31 -2.31 7.42 -6.74
N CYS A 32 -2.05 8.37 -7.64
CA CYS A 32 -0.73 8.63 -8.18
C CYS A 32 -0.51 10.12 -8.40
N ASP A 33 0.74 10.54 -8.39
CA ASP A 33 1.10 11.89 -8.81
C ASP A 33 1.02 12.06 -10.35
N THR A 34 1.15 13.30 -10.82
CA THR A 34 1.14 13.62 -12.26
C THR A 34 2.29 12.95 -13.05
N ALA A 35 3.42 12.64 -12.39
CA ALA A 35 4.59 12.06 -13.05
C ALA A 35 4.47 10.54 -13.25
N HIS A 36 3.65 9.88 -12.43
CA HIS A 36 3.41 8.43 -12.45
C HIS A 36 1.98 8.08 -12.88
N TYR A 37 1.34 8.95 -13.66
CA TYR A 37 -0.02 8.74 -14.10
C TYR A 37 -0.21 7.36 -14.76
N MET A 38 -1.21 6.64 -14.27
CA MET A 38 -1.60 5.35 -14.83
C MET A 38 -3.12 5.18 -14.86
N GLN A 39 -3.62 4.60 -15.94
CA GLN A 39 -4.99 4.08 -16.00
C GLN A 39 -4.97 2.58 -16.17
N ARG A 40 -5.96 1.92 -15.54
CA ARG A 40 -6.18 0.48 -15.60
C ARG A 40 -7.67 0.21 -15.66
N GLU A 41 -8.06 -0.74 -16.49
CA GLU A 41 -9.43 -1.22 -16.53
C GLU A 41 -9.80 -1.88 -15.19
N GLY A 42 -10.98 -1.54 -14.66
CA GLY A 42 -11.42 -2.04 -13.36
C GLY A 42 -10.89 -1.25 -12.15
N ALA A 43 -10.25 -0.11 -12.37
CA ALA A 43 -9.90 0.83 -11.30
C ALA A 43 -10.23 2.28 -11.68
N GLU A 44 -10.64 3.06 -10.68
CA GLU A 44 -10.68 4.52 -10.78
C GLU A 44 -9.28 5.09 -10.52
N THR A 45 -8.82 6.06 -11.31
CA THR A 45 -7.56 6.75 -11.05
C THR A 45 -7.82 8.18 -10.55
N ILE A 46 -7.26 8.52 -9.40
CA ILE A 46 -7.23 9.88 -8.86
C ILE A 46 -5.82 10.42 -8.98
N MET A 47 -5.65 11.38 -9.89
CA MET A 47 -4.39 12.10 -10.06
C MET A 47 -4.31 13.25 -9.06
N VAL A 48 -3.21 13.32 -8.32
CA VAL A 48 -2.95 14.40 -7.37
C VAL A 48 -1.89 15.34 -7.93
N SER A 49 -2.09 16.64 -7.77
CA SER A 49 -1.11 17.66 -8.17
C SER A 49 0.22 17.42 -7.46
N LYS A 50 1.32 17.57 -8.19
CA LYS A 50 2.68 17.36 -7.67
C LYS A 50 2.93 18.24 -6.44
N GLY A 51 3.21 17.59 -5.31
CA GLY A 51 3.54 18.21 -4.03
C GLY A 51 4.04 17.14 -3.07
N ALA A 52 4.91 17.51 -2.13
CA ALA A 52 5.41 16.56 -1.14
C ALA A 52 4.23 15.95 -0.36
N ASP A 53 4.18 14.63 -0.30
CA ASP A 53 3.18 13.83 0.42
C ASP A 53 1.71 14.08 0.02
N ALA A 54 1.46 14.78 -1.10
CA ALA A 54 0.10 15.15 -1.50
C ALA A 54 -0.78 13.92 -1.79
N VAL A 55 -0.21 12.88 -2.39
CA VAL A 55 -0.87 11.59 -2.64
C VAL A 55 -1.28 10.94 -1.32
N ASP A 56 -0.34 10.81 -0.38
CA ASP A 56 -0.57 10.24 0.95
C ASP A 56 -1.71 10.95 1.69
N PHE A 57 -1.73 12.29 1.69
CA PHE A 57 -2.80 13.05 2.32
C PHE A 57 -4.17 12.78 1.69
N VAL A 58 -4.26 12.77 0.36
CA VAL A 58 -5.53 12.48 -0.34
C VAL A 58 -5.96 11.04 -0.05
N LEU A 59 -5.02 10.09 -0.03
CA LEU A 59 -5.28 8.68 0.25
C LEU A 59 -5.86 8.52 1.66
N VAL A 60 -5.13 8.99 2.68
CA VAL A 60 -5.57 8.88 4.09
C VAL A 60 -6.92 9.54 4.29
N ASN A 61 -7.19 10.68 3.66
CA ASN A 61 -8.48 11.36 3.79
C ASN A 61 -9.64 10.54 3.22
N LYS A 62 -9.41 9.75 2.17
CA LYS A 62 -10.43 8.88 1.55
C LYS A 62 -10.64 7.56 2.28
N VAL A 63 -9.66 7.09 3.04
CA VAL A 63 -9.76 5.84 3.81
C VAL A 63 -10.89 5.94 4.85
N ASN A 64 -11.80 5.00 4.79
CA ASN A 64 -12.83 4.74 5.80
C ASN A 64 -12.46 3.49 6.61
N LYS A 65 -13.18 3.31 7.73
CA LYS A 65 -13.08 2.08 8.52
C LYS A 65 -13.35 0.86 7.63
N GLY A 66 -12.45 -0.11 7.69
CA GLY A 66 -12.54 -1.35 6.93
C GLY A 66 -11.96 -1.30 5.52
N ASP A 67 -11.62 -0.11 4.98
CA ASP A 67 -10.95 -0.04 3.69
C ASP A 67 -9.56 -0.67 3.73
N ILE A 68 -9.10 -1.16 2.58
CA ILE A 68 -7.79 -1.79 2.42
C ILE A 68 -6.88 -0.86 1.63
N VAL A 69 -5.65 -0.66 2.10
CA VAL A 69 -4.63 0.15 1.42
C VAL A 69 -3.44 -0.70 1.03
N VAL A 70 -3.04 -0.62 -0.24
CA VAL A 70 -1.78 -1.21 -0.73
C VAL A 70 -0.73 -0.09 -0.81
N THR A 71 0.31 -0.17 0.01
CA THR A 71 1.42 0.81 0.05
C THR A 71 2.70 0.19 0.60
N GLN A 72 3.85 0.77 0.26
CA GLN A 72 5.13 0.42 0.91
C GLN A 72 5.54 1.41 2.00
N ASP A 73 4.86 2.56 2.10
CA ASP A 73 5.23 3.58 3.05
C ASP A 73 4.68 3.25 4.44
N TYR A 74 5.60 3.06 5.39
CA TYR A 74 5.26 2.71 6.77
C TYR A 74 4.52 3.85 7.50
N GLY A 75 4.80 5.10 7.16
CA GLY A 75 4.07 6.25 7.70
C GLY A 75 2.64 6.27 7.19
N LEU A 76 2.44 6.07 5.88
CA LEU A 76 1.11 5.94 5.30
C LEU A 76 0.33 4.78 5.90
N ALA A 77 0.94 3.59 5.99
CA ALA A 77 0.33 2.43 6.63
C ALA A 77 -0.09 2.70 8.08
N ALA A 78 0.72 3.41 8.86
CA ALA A 78 0.38 3.79 10.23
C ALA A 78 -0.85 4.71 10.28
N MET A 79 -0.95 5.68 9.38
CA MET A 79 -2.12 6.56 9.28
C MET A 79 -3.39 5.79 8.88
N VAL A 80 -3.27 4.80 7.99
CA VAL A 80 -4.39 3.92 7.62
C VAL A 80 -4.90 3.11 8.81
N LEU A 81 -3.99 2.52 9.59
CA LEU A 81 -4.34 1.78 10.80
C LEU A 81 -5.05 2.68 11.82
N ALA A 82 -4.60 3.92 11.99
CA ALA A 82 -5.24 4.90 12.88
C ALA A 82 -6.70 5.21 12.48
N LYS A 83 -7.05 5.09 11.19
CA LYS A 83 -8.43 5.22 10.69
C LYS A 83 -9.25 3.92 10.74
N GLN A 84 -8.74 2.88 11.40
CA GLN A 84 -9.33 1.53 11.42
C GLN A 84 -9.44 0.91 10.01
N GLY A 85 -8.56 1.33 9.10
CA GLY A 85 -8.34 0.66 7.82
C GLY A 85 -7.32 -0.47 7.96
N PHE A 86 -7.17 -1.25 6.90
CA PHE A 86 -6.18 -2.31 6.77
C PHE A 86 -5.11 -1.87 5.77
N ALA A 87 -3.86 -2.25 6.00
CA ALA A 87 -2.79 -1.94 5.05
C ALA A 87 -1.92 -3.16 4.78
N ILE A 88 -1.42 -3.26 3.55
CA ILE A 88 -0.57 -4.37 3.08
C ILE A 88 0.51 -3.85 2.13
N ASP A 89 1.71 -4.43 2.22
CA ASP A 89 2.81 -4.13 1.28
C ASP A 89 2.73 -5.01 0.02
N GLN A 90 3.51 -4.64 -1.00
CA GLN A 90 3.61 -5.35 -2.27
C GLN A 90 4.23 -6.75 -2.17
N ASN A 91 4.74 -7.16 -1.00
CA ASN A 91 5.29 -8.48 -0.73
C ASN A 91 4.33 -9.35 0.11
N GLY A 92 3.12 -8.83 0.38
CA GLY A 92 2.08 -9.53 1.12
C GLY A 92 2.17 -9.38 2.64
N ARG A 93 3.01 -8.49 3.18
CA ARG A 93 3.05 -8.21 4.62
C ARG A 93 1.88 -7.33 5.02
N TRP A 94 1.08 -7.81 5.95
CA TRP A 94 0.05 -6.98 6.57
C TRP A 94 0.71 -6.05 7.58
N TYR A 95 0.40 -4.78 7.49
CA TYR A 95 0.71 -3.84 8.56
C TYR A 95 -0.32 -4.00 9.65
N THR A 96 0.14 -4.09 10.88
CA THR A 96 -0.73 -4.28 12.05
C THR A 96 -0.23 -3.41 13.20
N PRO A 97 -1.08 -3.09 14.19
CA PRO A 97 -0.66 -2.35 15.37
C PRO A 97 0.55 -2.99 16.09
N GLU A 98 0.66 -4.32 16.02
CA GLU A 98 1.74 -5.06 16.69
C GLU A 98 3.09 -4.95 15.96
N ASN A 99 3.11 -4.58 14.67
CA ASN A 99 4.34 -4.55 13.88
C ASN A 99 4.74 -3.15 13.38
N ILE A 100 3.80 -2.21 13.31
CA ILE A 100 4.01 -0.93 12.61
C ILE A 100 5.08 -0.07 13.29
N ASP A 101 5.13 -0.03 14.61
CA ASP A 101 6.11 0.75 15.36
C ASP A 101 7.55 0.28 15.12
N GLN A 102 7.75 -1.04 15.06
CA GLN A 102 9.06 -1.62 14.77
C GLN A 102 9.51 -1.28 13.33
N LEU A 103 8.58 -1.28 12.38
CA LEU A 103 8.85 -0.93 10.99
C LEU A 103 9.23 0.55 10.85
N LEU A 104 8.47 1.44 11.49
CA LEU A 104 8.77 2.88 11.55
C LEU A 104 10.15 3.14 12.17
N ASN A 105 10.47 2.49 13.28
CA ASN A 105 11.77 2.61 13.91
C ASN A 105 12.90 2.11 12.98
N SER A 106 12.70 0.96 12.30
CA SER A 106 13.67 0.43 11.34
C SER A 106 13.92 1.39 10.17
N ARG A 107 12.87 2.05 9.66
CA ARG A 107 12.98 3.11 8.64
C ARG A 107 13.78 4.30 9.17
N HIS A 108 13.53 4.74 10.41
CA HIS A 108 14.27 5.83 11.05
C HIS A 108 15.75 5.52 11.23
N ILE A 109 16.08 4.35 11.78
CA ILE A 109 17.47 3.90 11.93
C ILE A 109 18.15 3.83 10.56
N SER A 110 17.48 3.29 9.55
CA SER A 110 18.00 3.21 8.19
C SER A 110 18.31 4.60 7.60
N LYS A 111 17.46 5.59 7.88
CA LYS A 111 17.68 6.99 7.49
C LYS A 111 18.90 7.58 8.19
N LYS A 112 19.06 7.36 9.51
CA LYS A 112 20.22 7.82 10.28
C LYS A 112 21.53 7.24 9.75
N ILE A 113 21.56 5.93 9.45
CA ILE A 113 22.75 5.28 8.89
C ILE A 113 23.17 5.94 7.58
N ARG A 114 22.21 6.20 6.67
CA ARG A 114 22.49 6.88 5.39
C ARG A 114 23.00 8.31 5.60
N GLN A 115 22.42 9.06 6.53
CA GLN A 115 22.85 10.43 6.86
C GLN A 115 24.26 10.47 7.43
N ALA A 116 24.68 9.44 8.16
CA ALA A 116 26.04 9.27 8.66
C ALA A 116 27.03 8.73 7.59
N GLY A 117 26.63 8.65 6.32
CA GLY A 117 27.46 8.13 5.22
C GLY A 117 27.50 6.60 5.09
N GLY A 118 26.76 5.88 5.94
CA GLY A 118 26.64 4.43 5.87
C GLY A 118 25.83 3.97 4.66
N ARG A 119 26.22 2.82 4.09
CA ARG A 119 25.52 2.20 2.96
C ARG A 119 24.70 1.02 3.45
N LEU A 120 23.42 1.00 3.09
CA LEU A 120 22.53 -0.14 3.33
C LEU A 120 22.28 -0.85 2.00
N LYS A 121 22.12 -2.17 2.06
CA LYS A 121 21.70 -2.94 0.89
C LYS A 121 20.30 -2.47 0.48
N GLY A 122 20.13 -2.15 -0.79
CA GLY A 122 18.83 -1.82 -1.36
C GLY A 122 17.86 -3.01 -1.33
N PRO A 123 16.59 -2.78 -1.66
CA PRO A 123 15.63 -3.87 -1.82
C PRO A 123 16.15 -4.92 -2.81
N LYS A 124 15.86 -6.19 -2.55
CA LYS A 124 16.18 -7.26 -3.49
C LYS A 124 15.36 -7.06 -4.78
N LYS A 125 15.90 -7.53 -5.90
CA LYS A 125 15.13 -7.62 -7.15
C LYS A 125 13.90 -8.51 -6.90
N ARG A 126 12.73 -8.00 -7.26
CA ARG A 126 11.45 -8.71 -7.16
C ARG A 126 11.47 -9.96 -8.04
N GLN A 127 10.94 -11.05 -7.53
CA GLN A 127 10.81 -12.33 -8.23
C GLN A 127 9.35 -12.76 -8.36
N LYS A 128 9.09 -13.81 -9.15
CA LYS A 128 7.74 -14.34 -9.35
C LYS A 128 7.10 -14.80 -8.04
N GLU A 129 7.89 -15.40 -7.15
CA GLU A 129 7.44 -15.90 -5.85
C GLU A 129 6.96 -14.76 -4.94
N ASP A 130 7.43 -13.52 -5.15
CA ASP A 130 6.96 -12.36 -4.40
C ASP A 130 5.54 -11.94 -4.84
N ASN A 131 5.19 -12.14 -6.12
CA ASN A 131 3.82 -11.96 -6.61
C ASN A 131 2.90 -13.02 -6.02
N GLU A 132 3.29 -14.30 -6.05
CA GLU A 132 2.50 -15.40 -5.50
C GLU A 132 2.21 -15.19 -4.00
N LYS A 133 3.21 -14.71 -3.23
CA LYS A 133 3.03 -14.35 -1.82
C LYS A 133 2.06 -13.18 -1.64
N PHE A 134 2.21 -12.13 -2.44
CA PHE A 134 1.28 -11.00 -2.41
C PHE A 134 -0.14 -11.46 -2.72
N GLU A 135 -0.35 -12.20 -3.80
CA GLU A 135 -1.66 -12.70 -4.20
C GLU A 135 -2.33 -13.53 -3.11
N ALA A 136 -1.61 -14.52 -2.56
CA ALA A 136 -2.13 -15.36 -1.48
C ALA A 136 -2.48 -14.53 -0.25
N SER A 137 -1.62 -13.58 0.12
CA SER A 137 -1.83 -12.75 1.32
C SER A 137 -2.95 -11.73 1.14
N PHE A 138 -3.06 -11.12 -0.03
CA PHE A 138 -4.11 -10.13 -0.34
C PHE A 138 -5.49 -10.79 -0.44
N ASN A 139 -5.60 -11.99 -1.05
CA ASN A 139 -6.85 -12.77 -1.02
C ASN A 139 -7.33 -13.04 0.42
N ARG A 140 -6.43 -13.45 1.31
CA ARG A 140 -6.78 -13.65 2.72
C ARG A 140 -7.22 -12.36 3.40
N LEU A 141 -6.61 -11.23 3.04
CA LEU A 141 -6.95 -9.93 3.61
C LEU A 141 -8.36 -9.51 3.19
N CYS A 142 -8.66 -9.57 1.89
CA CYS A 142 -10.00 -9.28 1.38
C CYS A 142 -11.06 -10.14 2.06
N ALA A 143 -10.82 -11.45 2.17
CA ALA A 143 -11.73 -12.36 2.87
C ALA A 143 -11.86 -12.03 4.36
N HIS A 144 -10.76 -11.69 5.05
CA HIS A 144 -10.79 -11.32 6.46
C HIS A 144 -11.64 -10.07 6.72
N VAL A 145 -11.47 -9.05 5.87
CA VAL A 145 -12.15 -7.76 6.01
C VAL A 145 -13.66 -7.89 5.75
N LEU A 146 -14.06 -8.70 4.78
CA LEU A 146 -15.48 -8.91 4.44
C LEU A 146 -16.24 -9.78 5.45
N ASN A 147 -15.54 -10.56 6.27
CA ASN A 147 -16.13 -11.41 7.31
C ASN A 147 -16.21 -10.73 8.69
N LYS A 148 -15.82 -9.46 8.79
CA LYS A 148 -15.88 -8.64 10.01
C LYS A 148 -17.02 -7.64 9.96
#